data_AF-A0A8X8WWS2-F1
#
_entry.id   AF-A0A8X8WWS2-F1
#
_cell.length_a   1.000
_cell.length_b   1.000
_cell.length_c   1.000
_cell.angle_alpha   90.00
_cell.angle_beta   90.00
_cell.angle_gamma   90.00
#
_symmetry.space_group_name_H-M   'P 1'
#
loop_
_entity.id
_entity.type
_entity.pdbx_description
1 polymer ?
#
loop_
_entity_poly.entity_id
_entity_poly.type
_entity_poly.pdbx_seq_one_letter_code
_entity_poly.pdbx_strand_id
1 'polypeptide(L)'
;MGMFDLEEQFTFYGAYHNNPINIALHMVFVWPILFTALLLLNFTPPLFSQSPIHLFGQSFLVLNYGFLCTVIYALYYVSLDKKAGSLAAFMCFLCWAGSSALAHLLGFSLGWKVFGVVARSVSLVAFQYLDYREAKRLLAVFIVKCEISRLVLSHMTAAAGYRKRITSGTNKNWQVVLVSQLVCWTGQFIGHGVFEKRAPALLDNLAQAFLMAPFFVLLEALQYAFDYEPCPGFNARVQAKVDAEIRAWKESKNKLIS
;
A
#
# COMPACT_ATOMS: atom_id res chain seq x y z
N MET A 1 7.72 12.02 14.99
CA MET A 1 6.69 11.93 13.94
C MET A 1 5.30 11.92 14.53
N GLY A 2 4.69 13.10 14.56
CA GLY A 2 3.26 13.23 14.80
C GLY A 2 2.48 12.53 13.68
N MET A 3 1.46 11.72 14.04
CA MET A 3 0.67 10.94 13.08
C MET A 3 -0.15 11.81 12.10
N PHE A 4 -0.33 13.09 12.43
CA PHE A 4 -1.11 14.06 11.65
C PHE A 4 -0.27 15.30 11.27
N ASP A 5 1.05 15.24 11.44
CA ASP A 5 1.95 16.30 11.00
C ASP A 5 2.36 16.05 9.55
N LEU A 6 1.60 16.63 8.61
CA LEU A 6 1.85 16.47 7.19
C LEU A 6 3.28 16.88 6.80
N GLU A 7 3.80 17.95 7.37
CA GLU A 7 5.14 18.46 7.02
C GLU A 7 6.23 17.48 7.46
N GLU A 8 6.15 16.96 8.69
CA GLU A 8 7.10 15.97 9.21
C GLU A 8 7.03 14.65 8.45
N GLN A 9 5.82 14.19 8.15
CA GLN A 9 5.62 12.92 7.46
C GLN A 9 6.04 12.99 5.98
N PHE A 10 5.76 14.10 5.31
CA PHE A 10 6.17 14.30 3.91
C PHE A 10 7.69 14.56 3.81
N THR A 11 8.29 15.21 4.82
CA THR A 11 9.75 15.28 4.96
C THR A 11 10.37 13.89 5.06
N PHE A 12 9.81 13.02 5.90
CA PHE A 12 10.30 11.65 6.02
C PHE A 12 10.18 10.90 4.69
N TYR A 13 9.07 11.06 3.96
CA TYR A 13 8.93 10.50 2.62
C TYR A 13 10.01 11.02 1.66
N GLY A 14 10.19 12.33 1.56
CA GLY A 14 11.18 12.95 0.68
C GLY A 14 12.60 12.47 0.99
N ALA A 15 12.98 12.32 2.26
CA ALA A 15 14.30 11.82 2.64
C ALA A 15 14.64 10.40 2.12
N TYR A 16 13.63 9.59 1.76
CA TYR A 16 13.81 8.26 1.17
C TYR A 16 13.55 8.19 -0.34
N HIS A 17 12.97 9.24 -0.93
CA HIS A 17 12.54 9.28 -2.33
C HIS A 17 13.01 10.58 -2.98
N ASN A 18 14.29 10.64 -3.36
CA ASN A 18 14.87 11.83 -4.00
C ASN A 18 15.26 11.59 -5.45
N ASN A 19 15.39 10.32 -5.86
CA ASN A 19 15.71 10.00 -7.24
C ASN A 19 14.44 10.09 -8.10
N PRO A 20 14.45 10.85 -9.21
CA PRO A 20 13.25 11.06 -10.03
C PRO A 20 12.71 9.76 -10.63
N ILE A 21 13.57 8.78 -10.91
CA ILE A 21 13.14 7.47 -11.42
C ILE A 21 12.42 6.69 -10.32
N ASN A 22 12.94 6.71 -9.09
CA ASN A 22 12.27 6.08 -7.96
C ASN A 22 10.90 6.72 -7.69
N ILE A 23 10.82 8.06 -7.68
CA ILE A 23 9.56 8.78 -7.52
C ILE A 23 8.57 8.38 -8.63
N ALA A 24 9.00 8.31 -9.89
CA ALA A 24 8.14 7.88 -10.99
C ALA A 24 7.64 6.43 -10.82
N LEU A 25 8.49 5.51 -10.37
CA LEU A 25 8.09 4.13 -10.06
C LEU A 25 7.01 4.09 -8.96
N HIS A 26 7.15 4.92 -7.91
CA HIS A 26 6.15 5.11 -6.86
C HIS A 26 4.83 5.66 -7.41
N MET A 27 4.85 6.73 -8.20
CA MET A 27 3.65 7.29 -8.82
C MET A 27 2.88 6.26 -9.65
N VAL A 28 3.59 5.45 -10.43
CA VAL A 28 2.99 4.45 -11.33
C VAL A 28 2.44 3.23 -10.57
N PHE A 29 3.15 2.72 -9.58
CA PHE A 29 2.82 1.41 -8.98
C PHE A 29 2.01 1.48 -7.68
N VAL A 30 2.02 2.58 -6.93
CA VAL A 30 1.33 2.66 -5.63
C VAL A 30 -0.19 2.53 -5.78
N TRP A 31 -0.82 3.20 -6.75
CA TRP A 31 -2.27 3.14 -6.96
C TRP A 31 -2.74 1.75 -7.46
N PRO A 32 -2.07 1.10 -8.43
CA PRO A 32 -2.34 -0.31 -8.76
C PRO A 32 -2.17 -1.28 -7.58
N ILE A 33 -1.18 -1.06 -6.71
CA ILE A 33 -1.00 -1.87 -5.48
C ILE A 33 -2.21 -1.72 -4.57
N LEU A 34 -2.66 -0.49 -4.31
CA LEU A 34 -3.86 -0.25 -3.49
C LEU A 34 -5.10 -0.90 -4.12
N PHE A 35 -5.33 -0.68 -5.41
CA PHE A 35 -6.49 -1.23 -6.14
C PHE A 35 -6.53 -2.76 -6.05
N THR A 36 -5.42 -3.42 -6.34
CA THR A 36 -5.34 -4.89 -6.31
C THR A 36 -5.37 -5.44 -4.88
N ALA A 37 -4.92 -4.69 -3.88
CA ALA A 37 -5.09 -5.05 -2.46
C ALA A 37 -6.55 -4.98 -2.03
N LEU A 38 -7.29 -3.92 -2.41
CA LEU A 38 -8.73 -3.82 -2.17
C LEU A 38 -9.51 -4.94 -2.88
N LEU A 39 -9.11 -5.31 -4.10
CA LEU A 39 -9.66 -6.45 -4.82
C LEU A 39 -9.46 -7.78 -4.06
N LEU A 40 -8.30 -7.99 -3.43
CA LEU A 40 -8.07 -9.17 -2.59
C LEU A 40 -8.95 -9.15 -1.34
N LEU A 41 -9.13 -7.97 -0.72
CA LEU A 41 -10.01 -7.80 0.44
C LEU A 41 -11.49 -8.02 0.09
N ASN A 42 -11.90 -7.91 -1.18
CA ASN A 42 -13.27 -8.21 -1.58
C ASN A 42 -13.71 -9.66 -1.33
N PHE A 43 -12.75 -10.57 -1.18
CA PHE A 43 -13.04 -11.97 -0.86
C PHE A 43 -13.14 -12.25 0.65
N THR A 44 -13.15 -11.20 1.47
CA THR A 44 -13.46 -11.29 2.91
C THR A 44 -14.98 -11.24 3.13
N PRO A 45 -15.50 -11.81 4.25
CA PRO A 45 -16.92 -11.76 4.54
C PRO A 45 -17.43 -10.32 4.62
N PRO A 46 -18.70 -10.06 4.24
CA PRO A 46 -19.31 -8.78 4.53
C PRO A 46 -19.40 -8.56 6.06
N LEU A 47 -19.21 -7.32 6.49
CA LEU A 47 -19.32 -6.89 7.89
C LEU A 47 -20.77 -6.94 8.38
N PHE A 48 -21.73 -6.87 7.46
CA PHE A 48 -23.17 -6.90 7.74
C PHE A 48 -23.84 -8.04 6.98
N SER A 49 -24.80 -8.70 7.60
CA SER A 49 -25.51 -9.86 7.02
C SER A 49 -26.32 -9.54 5.76
N GLN A 50 -26.68 -8.28 5.57
CA GLN A 50 -27.34 -7.76 4.36
C GLN A 50 -26.48 -6.63 3.80
N SER A 51 -26.29 -6.58 2.48
CA SER A 51 -25.65 -5.41 1.88
C SER A 51 -26.64 -4.24 1.94
N PRO A 52 -26.31 -3.12 2.61
CA PRO A 52 -27.22 -1.98 2.68
C PRO A 52 -27.27 -1.18 1.37
N ILE A 53 -26.40 -1.49 0.39
CA ILE A 53 -26.27 -0.72 -0.84
C ILE A 53 -26.64 -1.61 -2.04
N HIS A 54 -27.76 -1.25 -2.68
CA HIS A 54 -28.21 -1.83 -3.94
C HIS A 54 -28.14 -0.75 -5.02
N LEU A 55 -27.22 -0.89 -5.98
CA LEU A 55 -27.14 0.01 -7.14
C LEU A 55 -27.68 -0.73 -8.36
N PHE A 56 -28.68 -0.14 -9.03
CA PHE A 56 -29.28 -0.73 -10.24
C PHE A 56 -29.76 -2.19 -10.06
N GLY A 57 -30.28 -2.52 -8.88
CA GLY A 57 -30.71 -3.88 -8.54
C GLY A 57 -29.59 -4.88 -8.31
N GLN A 58 -28.32 -4.45 -8.34
CA GLN A 58 -27.14 -5.27 -8.06
C GLN A 58 -26.48 -4.84 -6.75
N SER A 59 -26.09 -5.81 -5.92
CA SER A 59 -25.33 -5.59 -4.69
C SER A 59 -23.83 -5.78 -4.95
N PHE A 60 -23.25 -5.01 -5.89
CA PHE A 60 -21.84 -5.15 -6.22
C PHE A 60 -20.89 -4.46 -5.23
N LEU A 61 -21.41 -3.52 -4.43
CA LEU A 61 -20.68 -2.86 -3.36
C LEU A 61 -20.82 -3.69 -2.09
N VAL A 62 -19.71 -4.29 -1.66
CA VAL A 62 -19.66 -5.13 -0.47
C VAL A 62 -19.00 -4.37 0.67
N LEU A 63 -19.74 -4.16 1.76
CA LEU A 63 -19.20 -3.56 2.99
C LEU A 63 -18.39 -4.60 3.77
N ASN A 64 -17.16 -4.80 3.35
CA ASN A 64 -16.20 -5.75 3.93
C ASN A 64 -14.96 -5.00 4.47
N TYR A 65 -13.85 -5.72 4.71
CA TYR A 65 -12.61 -5.07 5.14
C TYR A 65 -12.02 -4.11 4.09
N GLY A 66 -12.29 -4.31 2.81
CA GLY A 66 -11.90 -3.36 1.76
C GLY A 66 -12.61 -2.01 1.90
N PHE A 67 -13.90 -2.03 2.23
CA PHE A 67 -14.65 -0.81 2.56
C PHE A 67 -14.07 -0.11 3.80
N LEU A 68 -13.83 -0.88 4.88
CA LEU A 68 -13.25 -0.31 6.11
C LEU A 68 -11.88 0.34 5.86
N CYS A 69 -11.00 -0.34 5.13
CA CYS A 69 -9.71 0.22 4.72
C CYS A 69 -9.90 1.53 3.94
N THR A 70 -10.85 1.57 3.01
CA THR A 70 -11.13 2.77 2.21
C THR A 70 -11.60 3.94 3.07
N VAL A 71 -12.47 3.69 4.05
CA VAL A 71 -12.93 4.73 4.99
C VAL A 71 -11.77 5.24 5.84
N ILE A 72 -10.92 4.35 6.35
CA ILE A 72 -9.73 4.75 7.14
C ILE A 72 -8.80 5.63 6.31
N TYR A 73 -8.49 5.23 5.07
CA TYR A 73 -7.64 6.00 4.16
C TYR A 73 -8.26 7.37 3.85
N ALA A 74 -9.56 7.40 3.52
CA ALA A 74 -10.27 8.63 3.19
C ALA A 74 -10.28 9.63 4.36
N LEU A 75 -10.64 9.17 5.57
CA LEU A 75 -10.67 10.03 6.75
C LEU A 75 -9.28 10.53 7.11
N TYR A 76 -8.28 9.65 7.03
CA TYR A 76 -6.89 10.01 7.31
C TYR A 76 -6.39 11.07 6.32
N TYR A 77 -6.57 10.89 5.02
CA TYR A 77 -6.09 11.85 4.02
C TYR A 77 -6.78 13.21 4.14
N VAL A 78 -8.10 13.24 4.34
CA VAL A 78 -8.85 14.49 4.59
C VAL A 78 -8.42 15.17 5.89
N SER A 79 -7.89 14.42 6.87
CA SER A 79 -7.33 15.01 8.09
C SER A 79 -5.95 15.66 7.88
N LEU A 80 -5.16 15.19 6.91
CA LEU A 80 -3.83 15.74 6.59
C LEU A 80 -3.91 17.04 5.79
N ASP A 81 -4.76 17.06 4.76
CA ASP A 81 -5.00 18.23 3.92
C ASP A 81 -6.43 18.18 3.36
N LYS A 82 -7.16 19.29 3.43
CA LYS A 82 -8.58 19.29 3.03
C LYS A 82 -8.80 19.18 1.53
N LYS A 83 -7.89 19.66 0.68
CA LYS A 83 -8.09 19.67 -0.78
C LYS A 83 -7.49 18.41 -1.42
N ALA A 84 -6.19 18.22 -1.28
CA ALA A 84 -5.49 17.03 -1.75
C ALA A 84 -6.02 15.76 -1.05
N GLY A 85 -6.35 15.86 0.25
CA GLY A 85 -6.91 14.73 0.99
C GLY A 85 -8.32 14.36 0.55
N SER A 86 -9.17 15.32 0.20
CA SER A 86 -10.48 15.04 -0.40
C SER A 86 -10.37 14.41 -1.79
N LEU A 87 -9.40 14.84 -2.60
CA LEU A 87 -9.12 14.20 -3.89
C LEU A 87 -8.63 12.75 -3.69
N ALA A 88 -7.70 12.53 -2.76
CA ALA A 88 -7.20 11.20 -2.42
C ALA A 88 -8.33 10.28 -1.91
N ALA A 89 -9.20 10.80 -1.04
CA ALA A 89 -10.36 10.08 -0.54
C ALA A 89 -11.30 9.66 -1.68
N PHE A 90 -11.54 10.54 -2.65
CA PHE A 90 -12.32 10.22 -3.83
C PHE A 90 -11.65 9.13 -4.69
N MET A 91 -10.33 9.20 -4.90
CA MET A 91 -9.59 8.15 -5.62
C MET A 91 -9.62 6.80 -4.89
N CYS A 92 -9.50 6.78 -3.56
CA CYS A 92 -9.66 5.56 -2.76
C CYS A 92 -11.06 4.97 -2.92
N PHE A 93 -12.10 5.81 -2.91
CA PHE A 93 -13.47 5.38 -3.16
C PHE A 93 -13.63 4.75 -4.55
N LEU A 94 -13.07 5.37 -5.59
CA LEU A 94 -13.07 4.81 -6.96
C LEU A 94 -12.33 3.47 -7.01
N CYS A 95 -11.20 3.33 -6.32
CA CYS A 95 -10.47 2.06 -6.24
C CYS A 95 -11.32 0.97 -5.57
N TRP A 96 -12.00 1.29 -4.47
CA TRP A 96 -12.88 0.34 -3.80
C TRP A 96 -14.09 -0.04 -4.66
N ALA A 97 -14.80 0.92 -5.22
CA ALA A 97 -15.95 0.67 -6.08
C ALA A 97 -15.56 -0.16 -7.31
N GLY A 98 -14.46 0.23 -7.99
CA GLY A 98 -13.93 -0.47 -9.15
C GLY A 98 -13.43 -1.87 -8.83
N SER A 99 -12.72 -2.05 -7.71
CA SER A 99 -12.28 -3.38 -7.26
C SER A 99 -13.46 -4.28 -6.89
N SER A 100 -14.54 -3.71 -6.33
CA SER A 100 -15.75 -4.46 -5.99
C SER A 100 -16.49 -4.91 -7.26
N ALA A 101 -16.70 -4.00 -8.21
CA ALA A 101 -17.26 -4.33 -9.51
C ALA A 101 -16.43 -5.41 -10.24
N LEU A 102 -15.10 -5.28 -10.22
CA LEU A 102 -14.21 -6.27 -10.83
C LEU A 102 -14.25 -7.62 -10.10
N ALA A 103 -14.34 -7.65 -8.77
CA ALA A 103 -14.50 -8.90 -8.01
C ALA A 103 -15.78 -9.65 -8.42
N HIS A 104 -16.88 -8.92 -8.62
CA HIS A 104 -18.14 -9.48 -9.10
C HIS A 104 -18.02 -10.07 -10.51
N LEU A 105 -17.21 -9.48 -11.39
CA LEU A 105 -16.96 -10.00 -12.74
C LEU A 105 -16.03 -11.22 -12.76
N LEU A 106 -14.98 -11.23 -11.92
CA LEU A 106 -13.93 -12.26 -12.00
C LEU A 106 -14.36 -13.60 -11.38
N GLY A 107 -15.24 -13.59 -10.38
CA GLY A 107 -15.58 -14.77 -9.59
C GLY A 107 -14.37 -15.35 -8.81
N PHE A 108 -14.63 -16.19 -7.81
CA PHE A 108 -13.59 -16.83 -7.01
C PHE A 108 -13.25 -18.23 -7.56
N SER A 109 -12.00 -18.46 -7.97
CA SER A 109 -11.47 -19.82 -8.19
C SER A 109 -10.31 -20.15 -7.24
N LEU A 110 -9.84 -21.40 -7.28
CA LEU A 110 -8.90 -22.04 -6.34
C LEU A 110 -7.46 -21.45 -6.38
N GLY A 111 -7.31 -20.14 -6.18
CA GLY A 111 -6.02 -19.42 -6.27
C GLY A 111 -5.26 -19.22 -4.97
N TRP A 112 -5.92 -19.44 -3.83
CA TRP A 112 -5.37 -19.13 -2.51
C TRP A 112 -4.15 -20.00 -2.12
N LYS A 113 -3.97 -21.16 -2.75
CA LYS A 113 -2.77 -22.01 -2.58
C LYS A 113 -1.49 -21.34 -3.08
N VAL A 114 -1.61 -20.39 -4.02
CA VAL A 114 -0.45 -19.68 -4.61
C VAL A 114 -0.06 -18.44 -3.80
N PHE A 115 -1.00 -17.78 -3.11
CA PHE A 115 -0.68 -16.65 -2.23
C PHE A 115 0.29 -17.05 -1.10
N GLY A 116 0.10 -18.23 -0.51
CA GLY A 116 1.04 -18.78 0.47
C GLY A 116 2.42 -19.10 -0.09
N VAL A 117 2.52 -19.38 -1.40
CA VAL A 117 3.79 -19.64 -2.10
C VAL A 117 4.47 -18.32 -2.50
N VAL A 118 3.74 -17.35 -3.03
CA VAL A 118 4.27 -16.03 -3.42
C VAL A 118 4.72 -15.22 -2.19
N ALA A 119 3.96 -15.26 -1.10
CA ALA A 119 4.40 -14.68 0.17
C ALA A 119 5.69 -15.32 0.70
N ARG A 120 5.91 -16.62 0.45
CA ARG A 120 7.20 -17.29 0.75
C ARG A 120 8.30 -16.90 -0.23
N SER A 121 8.01 -16.78 -1.52
CA SER A 121 9.01 -16.47 -2.56
C SER A 121 9.53 -15.03 -2.47
N VAL A 122 8.68 -14.05 -2.18
CA VAL A 122 9.10 -12.64 -1.96
C VAL A 122 10.00 -12.52 -0.74
N SER A 123 9.75 -13.33 0.30
CA SER A 123 10.63 -13.40 1.46
C SER A 123 11.98 -14.04 1.14
N LEU A 124 12.03 -15.07 0.30
CA LEU A 124 13.30 -15.71 -0.08
C LEU A 124 14.21 -14.80 -0.92
N VAL A 125 13.65 -13.98 -1.82
CA VAL A 125 14.44 -13.04 -2.64
C VAL A 125 14.96 -11.86 -1.80
N ALA A 126 14.16 -11.38 -0.83
CA ALA A 126 14.61 -10.34 0.11
C ALA A 126 15.78 -10.81 0.99
N PHE A 127 15.85 -12.11 1.31
CA PHE A 127 16.93 -12.69 2.11
C PHE A 127 18.28 -12.77 1.38
N GLN A 128 18.30 -12.71 0.05
CA GLN A 128 19.52 -12.90 -0.74
C GLN A 128 20.39 -11.64 -0.85
N TYR A 129 19.89 -10.48 -0.38
CA TYR A 129 20.55 -9.17 -0.53
C TYR A 129 20.78 -8.42 0.80
N LEU A 130 20.58 -9.06 1.96
CA LEU A 130 20.59 -8.38 3.26
C LEU A 130 21.57 -9.01 4.26
N ASP A 131 22.30 -8.16 4.99
CA ASP A 131 23.24 -8.54 6.06
C ASP A 131 22.50 -9.18 7.25
N TYR A 132 23.18 -10.06 8.00
CA TYR A 132 22.63 -10.95 9.05
C TYR A 132 21.86 -10.20 10.15
N ARG A 133 22.21 -8.93 10.42
CA ARG A 133 21.56 -8.08 11.44
C ARG A 133 20.22 -7.52 10.97
N GLU A 134 20.08 -7.23 9.68
CA GLU A 134 18.83 -6.81 9.01
C GLU A 134 17.88 -8.01 8.85
N ALA A 135 18.43 -9.20 8.53
CA ALA A 135 17.67 -10.45 8.39
C ALA A 135 16.88 -10.83 9.65
N LYS A 136 17.40 -10.57 10.86
CA LYS A 136 16.68 -10.80 12.13
C LYS A 136 15.51 -9.83 12.35
N ARG A 137 15.64 -8.56 11.93
CA ARG A 137 14.55 -7.57 12.01
C ARG A 137 13.44 -7.92 11.01
N LEU A 138 13.82 -8.36 9.82
CA LEU A 138 12.91 -8.89 8.81
C LEU A 138 12.23 -10.18 9.24
N LEU A 139 12.91 -11.05 10.00
CA LEU A 139 12.30 -12.25 10.58
C LEU A 139 11.21 -11.89 11.60
N ALA A 140 11.41 -10.86 12.42
CA ALA A 140 10.38 -10.38 13.35
C ALA A 140 9.18 -9.76 12.61
N VAL A 141 9.43 -8.93 11.58
CA VAL A 141 8.39 -8.43 10.68
C VAL A 141 7.69 -9.59 9.97
N PHE A 142 8.42 -10.62 9.55
CA PHE A 142 7.87 -11.82 8.90
C PHE A 142 7.03 -12.66 9.87
N ILE A 143 7.42 -12.78 11.14
CA ILE A 143 6.63 -13.47 12.18
C ILE A 143 5.34 -12.71 12.46
N VAL A 144 5.38 -11.38 12.60
CA VAL A 144 4.18 -10.54 12.76
C VAL A 144 3.31 -10.61 11.51
N LYS A 145 3.90 -10.57 10.31
CA LYS A 145 3.19 -10.74 9.03
C LYS A 145 2.57 -12.14 8.91
N CYS A 146 3.22 -13.18 9.42
CA CYS A 146 2.71 -14.55 9.48
C CYS A 146 1.56 -14.69 10.49
N GLU A 147 1.59 -13.99 11.63
CA GLU A 147 0.50 -14.01 12.61
C GLU A 147 -0.70 -13.16 12.16
N ILE A 148 -0.48 -12.00 11.55
CA ILE A 148 -1.55 -11.26 10.86
C ILE A 148 -2.13 -12.11 9.74
N SER A 149 -1.28 -12.82 8.98
CA SER A 149 -1.74 -13.77 7.96
C SER A 149 -2.53 -14.93 8.57
N ARG A 150 -2.22 -15.41 9.78
CA ARG A 150 -2.98 -16.44 10.50
C ARG A 150 -4.31 -15.91 11.05
N LEU A 151 -4.36 -14.68 11.54
CA LEU A 151 -5.59 -14.04 12.00
C LEU A 151 -6.54 -13.74 10.82
N VAL A 152 -5.99 -13.26 9.71
CA VAL A 152 -6.70 -13.14 8.43
C VAL A 152 -7.14 -14.52 7.95
N LEU A 153 -6.29 -15.54 8.05
CA LEU A 153 -6.64 -16.92 7.69
C LEU A 153 -7.78 -17.48 8.55
N SER A 154 -7.84 -17.19 9.85
CA SER A 154 -8.91 -17.67 10.74
C SER A 154 -10.27 -17.00 10.43
N HIS A 155 -10.28 -15.69 10.16
CA HIS A 155 -11.47 -14.96 9.71
C HIS A 155 -11.86 -15.37 8.27
N MET A 156 -10.89 -15.74 7.44
CA MET A 156 -11.13 -16.25 6.08
C MET A 156 -11.57 -17.72 6.04
N THR A 157 -11.23 -18.54 7.03
CA THR A 157 -11.82 -19.88 7.17
C THR A 157 -13.31 -19.81 7.54
N ALA A 158 -13.74 -18.80 8.31
CA ALA A 158 -15.16 -18.50 8.47
C ALA A 158 -15.79 -18.02 7.14
N ALA A 159 -15.04 -17.27 6.31
CA ALA A 159 -15.43 -16.91 4.94
C ALA A 159 -15.56 -18.11 4.00
N ALA A 160 -14.89 -19.25 4.27
CA ALA A 160 -14.99 -20.45 3.45
C ALA A 160 -16.40 -21.10 3.49
N GLY A 161 -17.19 -20.84 4.53
CA GLY A 161 -18.61 -21.19 4.58
C GLY A 161 -19.47 -20.33 3.64
N TYR A 162 -19.19 -19.02 3.59
CA TYR A 162 -19.80 -18.06 2.65
C TYR A 162 -19.37 -18.33 1.20
N ARG A 163 -18.11 -18.78 1.00
CA ARG A 163 -17.45 -19.09 -0.27
C ARG A 163 -18.19 -20.12 -1.13
N LYS A 164 -18.88 -21.09 -0.54
CA LYS A 164 -19.64 -22.12 -1.29
C LYS A 164 -20.92 -21.56 -1.92
N ARG A 165 -21.42 -20.41 -1.44
CA ARG A 165 -22.67 -19.81 -1.91
C ARG A 165 -22.48 -18.86 -3.11
N ILE A 166 -21.26 -18.37 -3.36
CA ILE A 166 -21.00 -17.33 -4.39
C ILE A 166 -20.39 -17.87 -5.70
N THR A 167 -19.78 -19.06 -5.73
CA THR A 167 -19.04 -19.50 -6.93
C THR A 167 -19.26 -20.97 -7.31
N SER A 168 -19.97 -21.18 -8.43
CA SER A 168 -19.96 -22.41 -9.23
C SER A 168 -19.04 -22.31 -10.47
N GLY A 169 -18.27 -21.23 -10.64
CA GLY A 169 -17.47 -20.97 -11.84
C GLY A 169 -15.95 -20.97 -11.60
N THR A 170 -15.24 -21.90 -12.24
CA THR A 170 -13.76 -21.99 -12.24
C THR A 170 -13.13 -21.03 -13.25
N ASN A 171 -12.85 -19.77 -12.89
CA ASN A 171 -12.12 -18.84 -13.77
C ASN A 171 -10.72 -18.49 -13.25
N LYS A 172 -9.71 -18.59 -14.13
CA LYS A 172 -8.27 -18.38 -13.85
C LYS A 172 -7.87 -16.91 -13.63
N ASN A 173 -8.82 -15.98 -13.64
CA ASN A 173 -8.58 -14.53 -13.77
C ASN A 173 -7.89 -13.87 -12.56
N TRP A 174 -7.94 -14.49 -11.39
CA TRP A 174 -7.29 -13.97 -10.16
C TRP A 174 -5.75 -13.96 -10.27
N GLN A 175 -5.15 -14.77 -11.16
CA GLN A 175 -3.70 -14.81 -11.37
C GLN A 175 -3.15 -13.43 -11.79
N VAL A 176 -3.95 -12.65 -12.53
CA VAL A 176 -3.60 -11.29 -12.95
C VAL A 176 -3.39 -10.38 -11.74
N VAL A 177 -4.16 -10.56 -10.66
CA VAL A 177 -4.03 -9.78 -9.42
C VAL A 177 -2.69 -10.07 -8.73
N LEU A 178 -2.30 -11.35 -8.65
CA LEU A 178 -1.00 -11.73 -8.08
C LEU A 178 0.17 -11.24 -8.92
N VAL A 179 0.09 -11.41 -10.24
CA VAL A 179 1.12 -10.94 -11.17
C VAL A 179 1.26 -9.42 -11.04
N SER A 180 0.15 -8.69 -10.98
CA SER A 180 0.17 -7.24 -10.77
C SER A 180 0.86 -6.87 -9.47
N GLN A 181 0.50 -7.50 -8.35
CA GLN A 181 1.16 -7.26 -7.05
C GLN A 181 2.66 -7.53 -7.13
N LEU A 182 3.06 -8.68 -7.69
CA LEU A 182 4.48 -9.04 -7.83
C LEU A 182 5.27 -8.03 -8.67
N VAL A 183 4.74 -7.65 -9.83
CA VAL A 183 5.40 -6.69 -10.73
C VAL A 183 5.51 -5.32 -10.06
N CYS A 184 4.42 -4.82 -9.48
CA CYS A 184 4.39 -3.52 -8.85
C CYS A 184 5.37 -3.45 -7.66
N TRP A 185 5.32 -4.42 -6.73
CA TRP A 185 6.24 -4.46 -5.60
C TRP A 185 7.70 -4.62 -6.02
N THR A 186 7.97 -5.42 -7.06
CA THR A 186 9.32 -5.55 -7.62
C THR A 186 9.83 -4.20 -8.12
N GLY A 187 8.99 -3.44 -8.85
CA GLY A 187 9.32 -2.08 -9.27
C GLY A 187 9.63 -1.15 -8.09
N GLN A 188 8.84 -1.20 -7.02
CA GLN A 188 9.08 -0.43 -5.79
C GLN A 188 10.43 -0.75 -5.14
N PHE A 189 10.76 -2.04 -5.00
CA PHE A 189 12.04 -2.45 -4.42
C PHE A 189 13.25 -2.14 -5.31
N ILE A 190 13.10 -2.25 -6.63
CA ILE A 190 14.13 -1.79 -7.59
C ILE A 190 14.36 -0.29 -7.43
N GLY A 191 13.28 0.49 -7.31
CA GLY A 191 13.30 1.92 -6.97
C GLY A 191 14.27 2.24 -5.83
N HIS A 192 14.03 1.63 -4.68
CA HIS A 192 14.85 1.83 -3.49
C HIS A 192 16.26 1.24 -3.59
N GLY A 193 16.38 -0.02 -4.05
CA GLY A 193 17.65 -0.73 -4.03
C GLY A 193 18.65 -0.21 -5.07
N VAL A 194 18.19 0.06 -6.29
CA VAL A 194 19.06 0.45 -7.41
C VAL A 194 19.27 1.96 -7.46
N PHE A 195 18.19 2.74 -7.32
CA PHE A 195 18.25 4.19 -7.55
C PHE A 195 18.53 4.97 -6.27
N GLU A 196 17.88 4.65 -5.16
CA GLU A 196 18.15 5.33 -3.87
C GLU A 196 19.36 4.75 -3.14
N LYS A 197 19.73 3.50 -3.44
CA LYS A 197 20.78 2.74 -2.72
C LYS A 197 20.57 2.76 -1.20
N ARG A 198 19.30 2.80 -0.80
CA ARG A 198 18.83 2.89 0.59
C ARG A 198 17.73 1.87 0.81
N ALA A 199 17.72 1.27 2.00
CA ALA A 199 16.62 0.39 2.38
C ALA A 199 15.28 1.15 2.36
N PRO A 200 14.17 0.50 1.98
CA PRO A 200 12.87 1.15 1.93
C PRO A 200 12.40 1.53 3.33
N ALA A 201 11.70 2.67 3.44
CA ALA A 201 11.14 3.18 4.69
C ALA A 201 10.14 2.21 5.39
N LEU A 202 9.66 1.19 4.65
CA LEU A 202 8.88 0.07 5.18
C LEU A 202 9.54 -0.64 6.36
N LEU A 203 10.88 -0.65 6.42
CA LEU A 203 11.63 -1.29 7.50
C LEU A 203 11.70 -0.45 8.77
N ASP A 204 11.46 0.87 8.65
CA ASP A 204 11.52 1.81 9.77
C ASP A 204 10.13 2.05 10.37
N ASN A 205 9.09 2.16 9.53
CA ASN A 205 7.71 2.33 9.98
C ASN A 205 6.69 1.74 9.00
N LEU A 206 6.39 0.45 9.20
CA LEU A 206 5.53 -0.34 8.32
C LEU A 206 4.12 0.26 8.16
N ALA A 207 3.46 0.58 9.27
CA ALA A 207 2.08 1.05 9.26
C ALA A 207 1.96 2.41 8.57
N GLN A 208 2.88 3.32 8.85
CA GLN A 208 2.92 4.63 8.22
C GLN A 208 3.27 4.52 6.73
N ALA A 209 4.26 3.69 6.36
CA ALA A 209 4.65 3.52 4.96
C ALA A 209 3.49 3.03 4.07
N PHE A 210 2.67 2.10 4.55
CA PHE A 210 1.47 1.66 3.82
C PHE A 210 0.38 2.72 3.74
N LEU A 211 0.07 3.35 4.88
CA LEU A 211 -1.03 4.30 4.94
C LEU A 211 -0.72 5.57 4.13
N MET A 212 0.53 6.03 4.11
CA MET A 212 0.88 7.33 3.54
C MET A 212 1.22 7.30 2.05
N ALA A 213 1.73 6.18 1.54
CA ALA A 213 2.25 6.12 0.17
C ALA A 213 1.26 6.63 -0.90
N PRO A 214 -0.02 6.22 -0.94
CA PRO A 214 -0.96 6.72 -1.97
C PRO A 214 -1.20 8.23 -1.91
N PHE A 215 -1.25 8.78 -0.69
CA PHE A 215 -1.44 10.21 -0.52
C PHE A 215 -0.21 11.01 -0.93
N PHE A 216 1.00 10.54 -0.60
CA PHE A 216 2.23 11.24 -0.94
C PHE A 216 2.55 11.23 -2.43
N VAL A 217 2.32 10.13 -3.13
CA VAL A 217 2.49 10.13 -4.59
C VAL A 217 1.48 11.04 -5.29
N LEU A 218 0.27 11.20 -4.73
CA LEU A 218 -0.69 12.17 -5.24
C LEU A 218 -0.25 13.59 -4.94
N LEU A 219 0.21 13.88 -3.71
CA LEU A 219 0.69 15.20 -3.34
C LEU A 219 1.88 15.63 -4.21
N GLU A 220 2.83 14.72 -4.46
CA GLU A 220 3.95 14.92 -5.38
C GLU A 220 3.47 15.21 -6.81
N ALA A 221 2.49 14.44 -7.31
CA ALA A 221 1.90 14.69 -8.62
C ALA A 221 1.19 16.05 -8.70
N LEU A 222 0.51 16.46 -7.62
CA LEU A 222 -0.16 17.76 -7.54
C LEU A 222 0.85 18.92 -7.49
N GLN A 223 1.94 18.75 -6.75
CA GLN A 223 3.05 19.71 -6.70
C GLN A 223 3.69 19.85 -8.09
N TYR A 224 3.98 18.74 -8.76
CA TYR A 224 4.61 18.76 -10.08
C TYR A 224 3.69 19.30 -11.20
N ALA A 225 2.41 18.93 -11.20
CA ALA A 225 1.50 19.25 -12.31
C ALA A 225 0.74 20.57 -12.13
N PHE A 226 0.56 21.03 -10.88
CA PHE A 226 -0.30 22.18 -10.56
C PHE A 226 0.34 23.18 -9.59
N ASP A 227 1.63 23.04 -9.26
CA ASP A 227 2.32 23.84 -8.24
C ASP A 227 1.55 23.88 -6.90
N TYR A 228 0.87 22.79 -6.56
CA TYR A 228 0.02 22.73 -5.37
C TYR A 228 0.85 22.76 -4.09
N GLU A 229 0.46 23.61 -3.13
CA GLU A 229 0.98 23.58 -1.76
C GLU A 229 -0.18 23.48 -0.76
N PRO A 230 -0.11 22.58 0.25
CA PRO A 230 -1.08 22.53 1.36
C PRO A 230 -1.23 23.86 2.10
N CYS A 231 -0.12 24.58 2.28
CA CYS A 231 -0.08 25.93 2.85
C CYS A 231 1.12 26.71 2.30
N PRO A 232 1.10 28.06 2.34
CA PRO A 232 2.17 28.87 1.75
C PRO A 232 3.56 28.52 2.28
N GLY A 233 4.49 28.28 1.36
CA GLY A 233 5.89 27.95 1.67
C GLY A 233 6.09 26.52 2.19
N PHE A 234 5.10 25.64 2.04
CA PHE A 234 5.19 24.24 2.45
C PHE A 234 6.33 23.52 1.72
N ASN A 235 6.44 23.64 0.39
CA ASN A 235 7.47 22.93 -0.36
C ASN A 235 8.87 23.39 0.04
N ALA A 236 9.05 24.70 0.24
CA ALA A 236 10.33 25.25 0.68
C ALA A 236 10.77 24.74 2.07
N ARG A 237 9.84 24.68 3.03
CA ARG A 237 10.12 24.15 4.38
C ARG A 237 10.40 22.66 4.35
N VAL A 238 9.61 21.88 3.62
CA VAL A 238 9.82 20.44 3.45
C VAL A 238 11.17 20.18 2.79
N GLN A 239 11.49 20.85 1.69
CA GLN A 239 12.75 20.65 0.99
C GLN A 239 13.96 20.96 1.89
N ALA A 240 13.91 22.05 2.65
CA ALA A 240 14.97 22.39 3.59
C ALA A 240 15.19 21.29 4.65
N LYS A 241 14.10 20.68 5.15
CA LYS A 241 14.18 19.56 6.09
C LYS A 241 14.67 18.26 5.44
N VAL A 242 14.18 17.94 4.23
CA VAL A 242 14.62 16.78 3.43
C VAL A 242 16.13 16.86 3.18
N ASP A 243 16.63 18.02 2.75
CA ASP A 243 18.06 18.25 2.52
C ASP A 243 18.89 18.07 3.80
N ALA A 244 18.37 18.53 4.94
CA ALA A 244 19.02 18.35 6.23
C ALA A 244 19.10 16.87 6.65
N GLU A 245 18.00 16.12 6.52
CA GLU A 245 17.93 14.69 6.81
C GLU A 245 18.88 13.86 5.91
N ILE A 246 18.92 14.16 4.61
CA ILE A 246 19.83 13.50 3.66
C ILE A 246 21.29 13.77 4.02
N ARG A 247 21.64 15.01 4.39
CA ARG A 247 23.00 15.36 4.83
C ARG A 247 23.38 14.58 6.08
N ALA A 248 22.54 14.60 7.11
CA ALA A 248 22.77 13.86 8.35
C ALA A 248 22.95 12.35 8.10
N TRP A 249 22.12 11.76 7.24
CA TRP A 249 22.25 10.37 6.86
C TRP A 249 23.59 10.06 6.16
N LYS A 250 23.99 10.88 5.18
CA LYS A 250 25.28 10.73 4.48
C LYS A 250 26.47 10.86 5.42
N GLU A 251 26.44 11.82 6.34
CA GLU A 251 27.48 11.99 7.35
C GLU A 251 27.58 10.78 8.30
N SER A 252 26.44 10.25 8.75
CA SER A 252 26.42 9.05 9.59
C SER A 252 27.00 7.83 8.88
N LYS A 253 26.75 7.69 7.57
CA LYS A 253 27.33 6.62 6.74
C LYS A 253 28.83 6.76 6.58
N ASN A 254 29.32 7.97 6.34
CA ASN A 254 30.75 8.23 6.20
C ASN A 254 31.52 7.92 7.50
N LYS A 255 30.95 8.28 8.67
CA LYS A 255 31.53 7.94 9.98
C LYS A 255 31.61 6.44 10.28
N LEU A 256 30.74 5.63 9.66
CA LEU A 256 30.77 4.17 9.82
C LEU A 256 31.81 3.49 8.92
N ILE A 257 32.27 4.19 7.87
CA ILE A 257 33.23 3.70 6.88
C ILE A 257 34.65 4.18 7.19
N SER A 258 34.80 5.32 7.88
CA SER A 258 36.06 5.84 8.42
C SER A 258 36.52 5.08 9.67
#